data_AF-A0A2G5TFQ6-F1
#
_entry.id   AF-A0A2G5TFQ6-F1
#
_cell.length_a   1.000
_cell.length_b   1.000
_cell.length_c   1.000
_cell.angle_alpha   90.00
_cell.angle_beta   90.00
_cell.angle_gamma   90.00
#
_symmetry.space_group_name_H-M   'P 1'
#
loop_
_entity.id
_entity.type
_entity.pdbx_description
1 polymer ?
#
loop_
_entity_poly.entity_id
_entity_poly.type
_entity_poly.pdbx_seq_one_letter_code
_entity_poly.pdbx_strand_id
1 'polypeptide(L)'
;MSSNASSSLFETNDDFAMVEYGIAYFVIAAPLFPLFFVIMKIIGCTMNSLWICDFPVMTLLAVCRILIFSNVIGSKKFPLSIKVILTTIISWTLFLIIVGSITQNIYLPTPGWDYDFSVDNAETFATLEIIISFVCLLLSYIAYIFMAYLIYAKKNLISCHQSRKNEIGILFQSTFVTLYITGMIFVWHQDLLSFVSFVNMEIQRNQAILNCCLILHCYVNPVLTLVCNKTIREDCLKFLGFRKRGSVASAVLREFLASSGAFPAPSWLLAEESGY
;
A
#
# COMPACT_ATOMS: atom_id res chain seq x y z
N MET A 1 -45.32 39.13 -34.43
CA MET A 1 -44.12 39.14 -35.30
C MET A 1 -43.05 39.91 -34.53
N SER A 2 -42.31 39.25 -33.65
CA SER A 2 -41.03 38.56 -33.90
C SER A 2 -39.96 39.48 -34.51
N SER A 3 -39.05 39.95 -33.67
CA SER A 3 -37.62 39.75 -33.93
C SER A 3 -36.91 39.65 -32.57
N ASN A 4 -36.59 38.42 -32.19
CA ASN A 4 -35.66 38.09 -31.13
C ASN A 4 -34.34 38.84 -31.37
N ALA A 5 -34.02 39.83 -30.55
CA ALA A 5 -32.66 40.33 -30.43
C ALA A 5 -31.89 39.31 -29.60
N SER A 6 -31.42 38.25 -30.26
CA SER A 6 -30.41 37.35 -29.70
C SER A 6 -29.08 38.10 -29.70
N SER A 7 -28.85 38.92 -28.67
CA SER A 7 -27.54 39.48 -28.36
C SER A 7 -26.56 38.33 -28.24
N SER A 8 -25.56 38.32 -29.12
CA SER A 8 -24.52 37.28 -29.13
C SER A 8 -23.82 37.27 -27.78
N LEU A 9 -23.62 36.08 -27.20
CA LEU A 9 -22.90 35.90 -25.93
C LEU A 9 -21.42 36.34 -26.00
N PHE A 10 -20.96 36.71 -27.20
CA PHE A 10 -19.63 37.21 -27.52
C PHE A 10 -19.63 38.68 -27.98
N GLU A 11 -20.62 39.50 -27.59
CA GLU A 11 -20.49 40.95 -27.75
C GLU A 11 -19.40 41.48 -26.80
N THR A 12 -18.39 42.13 -27.38
CA THR A 12 -17.31 42.77 -26.65
C THR A 12 -17.91 43.86 -25.77
N ASN A 13 -17.72 43.78 -24.44
CA ASN A 13 -18.20 44.81 -23.53
C ASN A 13 -17.47 46.14 -23.82
N ASP A 14 -18.22 47.24 -23.94
CA ASP A 14 -17.67 48.59 -24.21
C ASP A 14 -16.88 49.16 -23.02
N ASP A 15 -17.00 48.56 -21.84
CA ASP A 15 -16.19 48.89 -20.68
C ASP A 15 -14.74 48.45 -20.88
N PHE A 16 -13.91 49.37 -21.37
CA PHE A 16 -12.47 49.18 -21.60
C PHE A 16 -11.74 48.57 -20.41
N ALA A 17 -12.13 48.93 -19.18
CA ALA A 17 -11.57 48.36 -17.94
C ALA A 17 -11.86 46.86 -17.80
N MET A 18 -13.05 46.39 -18.16
CA MET A 18 -13.42 44.96 -18.06
C MET A 18 -12.64 44.12 -19.09
N VAL A 19 -12.42 44.67 -20.28
CA VAL A 19 -11.58 44.03 -21.32
C VAL A 19 -10.12 43.94 -20.86
N GLU A 20 -9.60 44.99 -20.23
CA GLU A 20 -8.24 45.00 -19.66
C GLU A 20 -8.06 43.94 -18.56
N TYR A 21 -9.01 43.82 -17.62
CA TYR A 21 -9.00 42.75 -16.61
C TYR A 21 -9.12 41.36 -17.22
N GLY A 22 -9.92 41.19 -18.27
CA GLY A 22 -10.07 39.92 -19.00
C GLY A 22 -8.77 39.49 -19.69
N ILE A 23 -8.07 40.42 -20.33
CA ILE A 23 -6.75 40.17 -20.95
C ILE A 23 -5.72 39.86 -19.88
N ALA A 24 -5.67 40.62 -18.78
CA ALA A 24 -4.78 40.36 -17.66
C ALA A 24 -5.01 38.96 -17.05
N TYR A 25 -6.27 38.58 -16.84
CA TYR A 25 -6.63 37.24 -16.36
C TYR A 25 -6.21 36.14 -17.35
N PHE A 26 -6.43 36.34 -18.65
CA PHE A 26 -6.02 35.39 -19.67
C PHE A 26 -4.50 35.21 -19.72
N VAL A 27 -3.73 36.29 -19.60
CA VAL A 27 -2.25 36.25 -19.56
C VAL A 27 -1.76 35.56 -18.29
N ILE A 28 -2.41 35.76 -17.14
CA ILE A 28 -2.07 35.08 -15.88
C ILE A 28 -2.48 33.60 -15.91
N ALA A 29 -3.59 33.26 -16.57
CA ALA A 29 -4.11 31.90 -16.67
C ALA A 29 -3.45 31.06 -17.78
N ALA A 30 -2.91 31.70 -18.82
CA ALA A 30 -2.21 31.03 -19.92
C ALA A 30 -1.06 30.10 -19.48
N PRO A 31 -0.18 30.45 -18.53
CA PRO A 31 0.84 29.53 -18.03
C PRO A 31 0.29 28.44 -17.10
N LEU A 32 -0.95 28.56 -16.61
CA LEU A 32 -1.55 27.59 -15.69
C LEU A 32 -1.85 26.25 -16.39
N PHE A 33 -2.20 26.30 -17.67
CA PHE A 33 -2.48 25.12 -18.50
C PHE A 33 -1.25 24.23 -18.73
N PRO A 34 -0.10 24.71 -19.24
CA PRO A 34 1.10 23.89 -19.36
C PRO A 34 1.64 23.43 -17.99
N LEU A 35 1.51 24.26 -16.95
CA LEU A 35 1.90 23.88 -15.59
C LEU A 35 1.08 22.69 -15.07
N PHE A 36 -0.21 22.63 -15.37
CA PHE A 36 -1.05 21.48 -15.03
C PHE A 36 -0.54 20.18 -15.66
N PHE A 37 -0.19 20.18 -16.94
CA PHE A 37 0.35 18.97 -17.59
C PHE A 37 1.68 18.52 -16.98
N VAL A 38 2.58 19.46 -16.66
CA VAL A 38 3.85 19.14 -16.01
C VAL A 38 3.61 18.52 -14.64
N ILE A 39 2.71 19.11 -13.83
CA ILE A 39 2.36 18.57 -12.51
C ILE A 39 1.78 17.16 -12.64
N MET A 40 0.88 16.95 -13.60
CA MET A 40 0.30 15.64 -13.86
C MET A 40 1.40 14.62 -14.15
N LYS A 41 2.32 14.87 -15.09
CA LYS A 41 3.43 13.96 -15.39
C LYS A 41 4.30 13.64 -14.16
N ILE A 42 4.60 14.64 -13.33
CA ILE A 42 5.37 14.45 -12.09
C ILE A 42 4.62 13.55 -11.10
N ILE A 43 3.30 13.74 -10.94
CA ILE A 43 2.47 12.89 -10.07
C ILE A 43 2.47 11.46 -10.58
N GLY A 44 2.25 11.24 -11.88
CA GLY A 44 2.27 9.90 -12.48
C GLY A 44 3.61 9.19 -12.27
N CYS A 45 4.72 9.89 -12.51
CA CYS A 45 6.07 9.38 -12.25
C CYS A 45 6.30 9.03 -10.77
N THR A 46 5.85 9.90 -9.86
CA THR A 46 5.97 9.67 -8.42
C THR A 46 5.16 8.43 -8.00
N MET A 47 3.92 8.32 -8.48
CA MET A 47 3.06 7.17 -8.21
C MET A 47 3.68 5.87 -8.72
N ASN A 48 4.20 5.86 -9.95
CA ASN A 48 4.81 4.66 -10.51
C ASN A 48 6.11 4.27 -9.77
N SER A 49 6.93 5.25 -9.39
CA SER A 49 8.15 4.99 -8.62
C SER A 49 7.84 4.42 -7.23
N LEU A 50 6.78 4.92 -6.58
CA LEU A 50 6.30 4.39 -5.31
C LEU A 50 5.72 2.98 -5.46
N TRP A 51 5.02 2.71 -6.57
CA TRP A 51 4.53 1.37 -6.91
C TRP A 51 5.69 0.37 -7.04
N ILE A 52 6.73 0.71 -7.81
CA ILE A 52 7.94 -0.12 -7.96
C ILE A 52 8.64 -0.34 -6.60
N CYS A 53 8.64 0.65 -5.71
CA CYS A 53 9.22 0.55 -4.37
C CYS A 53 8.45 -0.41 -3.44
N ASP A 54 7.14 -0.57 -3.63
CA ASP A 54 6.33 -1.45 -2.79
C ASP A 54 6.82 -2.91 -2.90
N PHE A 55 7.26 -3.38 -4.08
CA PHE A 55 7.67 -4.79 -4.24
C PHE A 55 8.92 -5.17 -3.42
N PRO A 56 10.05 -4.44 -3.48
CA PRO A 56 11.20 -4.74 -2.63
C PRO A 56 10.90 -4.59 -1.14
N VAL A 57 10.09 -3.60 -0.75
CA VAL A 57 9.69 -3.40 0.66
C VAL A 57 8.87 -4.58 1.15
N MET A 58 7.89 -5.04 0.38
CA MET A 58 7.06 -6.20 0.72
C MET A 58 7.90 -7.49 0.82
N THR A 59 8.87 -7.67 -0.08
CA THR A 59 9.82 -8.80 -0.05
C THR A 59 10.69 -8.74 1.20
N LEU A 60 11.23 -7.56 1.53
CA LEU A 60 12.04 -7.33 2.72
C LEU A 60 11.24 -7.63 3.99
N LEU A 61 9.97 -7.21 4.06
CA LEU A 61 9.08 -7.52 5.18
C LEU A 61 8.86 -9.03 5.33
N ALA A 62 8.69 -9.78 4.24
CA ALA A 62 8.58 -11.24 4.28
C ALA A 62 9.86 -11.90 4.83
N VAL A 63 11.03 -11.46 4.36
CA VAL A 63 12.34 -11.95 4.86
C VAL A 63 12.56 -11.58 6.33
N CYS A 64 12.21 -10.37 6.74
CA CYS A 64 12.30 -9.94 8.14
C CYS A 64 11.46 -10.84 9.05
N ARG A 65 10.24 -11.19 8.63
CA ARG A 65 9.36 -12.11 9.37
C ARG A 65 10.04 -13.48 9.54
N ILE A 66 10.63 -14.03 8.47
CA ILE A 66 11.38 -15.30 8.53
C ILE A 66 12.52 -15.23 9.53
N LEU A 67 13.33 -14.19 9.48
CA LEU A 67 14.52 -14.06 10.34
C LEU A 67 14.14 -13.96 11.82
N ILE A 68 13.00 -13.32 12.13
CA ILE A 68 12.42 -13.30 13.49
C ILE A 68 11.95 -14.72 13.88
N PHE A 69 11.27 -15.44 12.99
CA PHE A 69 10.77 -16.79 13.28
C PHE A 69 11.86 -17.85 13.47
N SER A 70 12.91 -17.79 12.65
CA SER A 70 14.11 -18.62 12.74
C SER A 70 14.98 -18.28 13.96
N ASN A 71 14.59 -17.28 14.76
CA ASN A 71 15.30 -16.80 15.94
C ASN A 71 16.74 -16.35 15.65
N VAL A 72 17.05 -16.03 14.39
CA VAL A 72 18.35 -15.52 13.94
C VAL A 72 18.51 -14.05 14.35
N ILE A 73 17.40 -13.31 14.42
CA ILE A 73 17.35 -11.94 14.92
C ILE A 73 16.57 -11.94 16.25
N GLY A 74 17.20 -11.46 17.31
CA GLY A 74 16.50 -11.15 18.56
C GLY A 74 15.49 -10.03 18.33
N SER A 75 14.22 -10.27 18.70
CA SER A 75 13.07 -9.35 18.50
C SER A 75 13.28 -7.89 18.98
N LYS A 76 14.32 -7.60 19.78
CA LYS A 76 14.55 -6.28 20.39
C LYS A 76 15.52 -5.36 19.66
N LYS A 77 16.31 -5.83 18.68
CA LYS A 77 17.19 -4.95 17.87
C LYS A 77 17.17 -5.36 16.40
N PHE A 78 16.69 -4.47 15.55
CA PHE A 78 16.83 -4.63 14.10
C PHE A 78 18.32 -4.68 13.74
N PRO A 79 18.79 -5.73 13.05
CA PRO A 79 20.17 -5.81 12.61
C PRO A 79 20.48 -4.67 11.65
N LEU A 80 21.74 -4.23 11.67
CA LEU A 80 22.25 -3.20 10.77
C LEU A 80 21.94 -3.53 9.30
N SER A 81 22.00 -4.82 8.92
CA SER A 81 21.75 -5.29 7.55
C SER A 81 20.35 -4.92 7.03
N ILE A 82 19.29 -5.07 7.84
CA ILE A 82 17.92 -4.70 7.41
C ILE A 82 17.81 -3.19 7.21
N LYS A 83 18.43 -2.40 8.09
CA LYS A 83 18.45 -0.94 7.97
C LYS A 83 19.18 -0.50 6.70
N VAL A 84 20.33 -1.09 6.40
CA VAL A 84 21.11 -0.78 5.19
C VAL A 84 20.29 -1.10 3.94
N ILE A 85 19.68 -2.29 3.86
CA ILE A 85 18.85 -2.68 2.70
C ILE A 85 17.66 -1.72 2.54
N LEU A 86 16.97 -1.37 3.63
CA LEU A 86 15.85 -0.43 3.58
C LEU A 86 16.30 0.95 3.08
N THR A 87 17.41 1.47 3.59
CA THR A 87 17.98 2.75 3.12
C THR A 87 18.34 2.69 1.64
N THR A 88 18.91 1.57 1.16
CA THR A 88 19.22 1.39 -0.26
C THR A 88 17.96 1.42 -1.12
N ILE A 89 16.87 0.75 -0.70
CA ILE A 89 15.60 0.77 -1.42
C ILE A 89 15.04 2.19 -1.50
N ILE A 90 15.01 2.92 -0.37
CA ILE A 90 14.51 4.30 -0.32
C ILE A 90 15.36 5.23 -1.20
N SER A 91 16.69 5.13 -1.13
CA SER A 91 17.60 5.93 -1.96
C SER A 91 17.38 5.66 -3.45
N TRP A 92 17.15 4.40 -3.83
CA TRP A 92 16.84 4.03 -5.21
C TRP A 92 15.50 4.61 -5.67
N THR A 93 14.45 4.56 -4.84
CA THR A 93 13.15 5.18 -5.15
C THR A 93 13.26 6.68 -5.33
N LEU A 94 14.00 7.38 -4.47
CA LEU A 94 14.22 8.82 -4.61
C LEU A 94 14.96 9.14 -5.91
N PHE A 95 15.95 8.33 -6.29
CA PHE A 95 16.63 8.46 -7.57
C PHE A 95 15.66 8.31 -8.75
N LEU A 96 14.78 7.29 -8.74
CA LEU A 96 13.77 7.10 -9.80
C LEU A 96 12.80 8.28 -9.90
N ILE A 97 12.35 8.83 -8.77
CA ILE A 97 11.47 10.00 -8.74
C ILE A 97 12.16 11.21 -9.37
N ILE A 98 13.42 11.48 -9.00
CA ILE A 98 14.17 12.63 -9.52
C ILE A 98 14.40 12.49 -11.02
N VAL A 99 14.92 11.35 -11.48
CA VAL A 99 15.22 11.14 -12.89
C VAL A 99 13.94 11.12 -13.73
N GLY A 100 12.91 10.41 -13.30
CA GLY A 100 11.65 10.34 -14.03
C GLY A 100 10.86 11.66 -14.05
N SER A 101 11.03 12.52 -13.02
CA SER A 101 10.46 13.88 -13.03
C SER A 101 11.17 14.80 -14.02
N ILE A 102 12.48 14.62 -14.24
CA ILE A 102 13.26 15.41 -15.21
C ILE A 102 12.96 14.97 -16.64
N THR A 103 12.94 13.66 -16.89
CA THR A 103 12.74 13.10 -18.24
C THR A 103 11.27 13.05 -18.65
N GLN A 104 10.33 13.25 -17.73
CA GLN A 104 8.88 13.23 -18.00
C GLN A 104 8.40 11.94 -18.69
N ASN A 105 8.92 10.79 -18.23
CA ASN A 105 8.73 9.47 -18.87
C ASN A 105 7.29 8.94 -18.90
N ILE A 106 6.37 9.58 -18.16
CA ILE A 106 4.98 9.13 -18.03
C ILE A 106 4.07 10.27 -18.46
N TYR A 107 3.10 9.96 -19.30
CA TYR A 107 2.03 10.85 -19.71
C TYR A 107 0.67 10.23 -19.41
N LEU A 108 -0.39 11.03 -19.50
CA LEU A 108 -1.75 10.60 -19.22
C LEU A 108 -2.57 10.48 -20.51
N PRO A 109 -2.40 9.43 -21.33
CA PRO A 109 -3.41 9.09 -22.33
C PRO A 109 -4.60 8.44 -21.59
N THR A 110 -5.77 9.09 -21.66
CA THR A 110 -7.05 8.59 -21.12
C THR A 110 -7.25 7.07 -21.21
N PRO A 111 -7.75 6.37 -20.15
CA PRO A 111 -7.94 6.69 -18.75
C PRO A 111 -6.86 5.99 -17.90
N GLY A 112 -5.59 6.27 -18.17
CA GLY A 112 -4.46 5.70 -17.42
C GLY A 112 -3.17 6.50 -17.55
N TRP A 113 -2.19 6.15 -16.74
CA TRP A 113 -0.81 6.62 -16.89
C TRP A 113 -0.07 5.60 -17.74
N ASP A 114 0.61 6.07 -18.77
CA ASP A 114 1.39 5.20 -19.65
C ASP A 114 2.77 5.81 -19.91
N TYR A 115 3.73 4.95 -20.25
CA TYR A 115 5.08 5.36 -20.59
C TYR A 115 5.08 6.06 -21.94
N ASP A 116 5.71 7.23 -21.98
CA ASP A 116 5.92 7.96 -23.24
C ASP A 116 7.15 7.39 -23.95
N PHE A 117 6.95 6.38 -24.80
CA PHE A 117 8.02 5.77 -25.60
C PHE A 117 8.62 6.72 -26.66
N SER A 118 8.10 7.94 -26.80
CA SER A 118 8.73 8.97 -27.64
C SER A 118 9.95 9.63 -27.00
N VAL A 119 10.15 9.42 -25.69
CA VAL A 119 11.26 10.01 -24.92
C VAL A 119 12.35 8.98 -24.66
N ASP A 120 13.61 9.41 -24.86
CA ASP A 120 14.78 8.59 -24.56
C ASP A 120 14.77 8.12 -23.10
N ASN A 121 15.08 6.84 -22.87
CA ASN A 121 15.11 6.11 -21.60
C ASN A 121 13.77 5.53 -21.08
N ALA A 122 12.61 5.88 -21.64
CA ALA A 122 11.32 5.34 -21.17
C ALA A 122 11.25 3.81 -21.24
N GLU A 123 11.77 3.21 -22.32
CA GLU A 123 11.86 1.74 -22.49
C GLU A 123 12.74 1.07 -21.42
N THR A 124 13.84 1.72 -21.01
CA THR A 124 14.73 1.21 -19.97
C THR A 124 14.04 1.18 -18.61
N PHE A 125 13.26 2.22 -18.28
CA PHE A 125 12.48 2.25 -17.03
C PHE A 125 11.38 1.20 -17.01
N ALA A 126 10.65 1.03 -18.11
CA ALA A 126 9.64 -0.01 -18.23
C ALA A 126 10.24 -1.42 -18.06
N THR A 127 11.38 -1.68 -18.72
CA THR A 127 12.09 -2.97 -18.61
C THR A 127 12.57 -3.22 -17.18
N LEU A 128 13.11 -2.19 -16.51
CA LEU A 128 13.58 -2.29 -15.14
C LEU A 128 12.42 -2.55 -14.16
N GLU A 129 11.26 -1.91 -14.35
CA GLU A 129 10.04 -2.17 -13.60
C GLU A 129 9.62 -3.64 -13.70
N ILE A 130 9.61 -4.20 -14.92
CA ILE A 130 9.26 -5.61 -15.17
C ILE A 130 10.25 -6.53 -14.43
N ILE A 131 11.56 -6.33 -14.63
CA ILE A 131 12.59 -7.19 -14.03
C ILE A 131 12.49 -7.17 -12.49
N ILE A 132 12.39 -5.99 -11.89
CA ILE A 132 12.28 -5.86 -10.43
C ILE A 132 11.01 -6.54 -9.92
N SER A 133 9.88 -6.36 -10.60
CA SER A 133 8.61 -6.94 -10.20
C SER A 133 8.66 -8.46 -10.19
N PHE A 134 9.16 -9.08 -11.26
CA PHE A 134 9.28 -10.55 -11.35
C PHE A 134 10.28 -11.13 -10.34
N VAL A 135 11.43 -10.48 -10.14
CA VAL A 135 12.43 -10.93 -9.16
C VAL A 135 11.87 -10.83 -7.73
N CYS A 136 11.18 -9.74 -7.39
CA CYS A 136 10.56 -9.56 -6.08
C CYS A 136 9.43 -10.56 -5.83
N LEU A 137 8.60 -10.85 -6.85
CA LEU A 137 7.57 -11.87 -6.77
C LEU A 137 8.16 -13.26 -6.50
N LEU A 138 9.22 -13.65 -7.22
CA LEU A 138 9.88 -14.93 -7.03
C LEU A 138 10.48 -15.05 -5.62
N LEU A 139 11.21 -14.02 -5.17
CA LEU A 139 11.81 -13.99 -3.83
C LEU A 139 10.74 -14.04 -2.73
N SER A 140 9.65 -13.30 -2.90
CA SER A 140 8.51 -13.32 -1.97
C SER A 140 7.86 -14.70 -1.90
N TYR A 141 7.66 -15.37 -3.04
CA TYR A 141 7.09 -16.71 -3.09
C TYR A 141 7.96 -17.73 -2.34
N ILE A 142 9.27 -17.72 -2.59
CA ILE A 142 10.24 -18.57 -1.88
C ILE A 142 10.21 -18.29 -0.37
N ALA A 143 10.17 -17.01 0.01
CA ALA A 143 10.07 -16.58 1.40
C ALA A 143 8.80 -17.14 2.09
N TYR A 144 7.64 -17.11 1.43
CA TYR A 144 6.41 -17.65 2.02
C TYR A 144 6.41 -19.17 2.16
N ILE A 145 6.96 -19.92 1.18
CA ILE A 145 7.14 -21.37 1.31
C ILE A 145 8.03 -21.68 2.51
N PHE A 146 9.14 -20.96 2.65
CA PHE A 146 10.05 -21.15 3.77
C PHE A 146 9.39 -20.81 5.11
N MET A 147 8.58 -19.74 5.17
CA MET A 147 7.82 -19.38 6.36
C MET A 147 6.81 -20.47 6.73
N ALA A 148 6.08 -21.02 5.76
CA ALA A 148 5.15 -22.14 5.99
C ALA A 148 5.88 -23.38 6.49
N TYR A 149 7.05 -23.69 5.92
CA TYR A 149 7.91 -24.78 6.38
C TYR A 149 8.37 -24.57 7.83
N LEU A 150 8.83 -23.37 8.20
CA LEU A 150 9.25 -23.06 9.58
C LEU A 150 8.10 -23.20 10.58
N ILE A 151 6.89 -22.75 10.22
CA ILE A 151 5.70 -22.90 11.06
C ILE A 151 5.37 -24.39 11.26
N TYR A 152 5.48 -25.19 10.20
CA TYR A 152 5.26 -26.62 10.26
C TYR A 152 6.34 -27.36 11.06
N ALA A 153 7.61 -27.00 10.91
CA ALA A 153 8.72 -27.61 11.65
C ALA A 153 8.63 -27.26 13.15
N LYS A 154 8.28 -26.01 13.48
CA LYS A 154 8.14 -25.53 14.86
C LYS A 154 6.87 -26.03 15.56
N LYS A 155 5.90 -26.58 14.80
CA LYS A 155 4.70 -27.31 15.27
C LYS A 155 5.07 -28.44 16.25
N ASN A 156 6.26 -29.03 16.12
CA ASN A 156 6.68 -30.18 16.92
C ASN A 156 7.35 -29.81 18.25
N LEU A 157 7.64 -28.53 18.52
CA LEU A 157 8.43 -28.16 19.70
C LEU A 157 7.61 -27.49 20.82
N ILE A 158 7.08 -26.25 20.73
CA ILE A 158 6.74 -25.51 21.98
C ILE A 158 5.52 -24.55 21.97
N SER A 159 4.87 -24.15 20.86
CA SER A 159 4.04 -22.92 20.91
C SER A 159 2.55 -23.02 21.31
N CYS A 160 2.16 -22.19 22.28
CA CYS A 160 0.79 -21.91 22.76
C CYS A 160 -0.18 -21.50 21.62
N HIS A 161 -1.42 -22.00 21.66
CA HIS A 161 -2.43 -21.88 20.58
C HIS A 161 -2.78 -20.44 20.19
N GLN A 162 -2.69 -19.49 21.13
CA GLN A 162 -3.03 -18.08 20.90
C GLN A 162 -1.98 -17.31 20.07
N SER A 163 -0.69 -17.61 20.23
CA SER A 163 0.39 -17.05 19.39
C SER A 163 0.23 -17.53 17.95
N ARG A 164 -0.04 -18.83 17.79
CA ARG A 164 -0.21 -19.49 16.50
C ARG A 164 -1.31 -18.89 15.63
N LYS A 165 -2.46 -18.56 16.22
CA LYS A 165 -3.57 -17.92 15.49
C LYS A 165 -3.18 -16.53 14.97
N ASN A 166 -2.40 -15.77 15.73
CA ASN A 166 -1.91 -14.46 15.30
C ASN A 166 -0.87 -14.60 14.18
N GLU A 167 0.03 -15.58 14.30
CA GLU A 167 1.04 -15.89 13.29
C GLU A 167 0.43 -16.33 11.95
N ILE A 168 -0.57 -17.22 11.98
CA ILE A 168 -1.31 -17.66 10.79
C ILE A 168 -2.07 -16.47 10.17
N GLY A 169 -2.64 -15.59 10.99
CA GLY A 169 -3.29 -14.37 10.50
C GLY A 169 -2.33 -13.45 9.73
N ILE A 170 -1.11 -13.28 10.25
CA ILE A 170 -0.06 -12.48 9.59
C ILE A 170 0.38 -13.13 8.28
N LEU A 171 0.55 -14.46 8.24
CA LEU A 171 0.88 -15.18 7.02
C LEU A 171 -0.23 -15.04 5.97
N PHE A 172 -1.48 -15.26 6.37
CA PHE A 172 -2.66 -15.14 5.51
C PHE A 172 -2.78 -13.74 4.89
N GLN A 173 -2.58 -12.70 5.69
CA GLN A 173 -2.53 -11.31 5.22
C GLN A 173 -1.52 -11.14 4.09
N SER A 174 -0.28 -11.58 4.32
CA SER A 174 0.77 -11.45 3.31
C SER A 174 0.53 -12.31 2.06
N THR A 175 0.02 -13.52 2.21
CA THR A 175 -0.32 -14.39 1.06
C THR A 175 -1.42 -13.77 0.21
N PHE A 176 -2.46 -13.20 0.84
CA PHE A 176 -3.53 -12.54 0.12
C PHE A 176 -3.02 -11.31 -0.64
N VAL A 177 -2.24 -10.45 0.01
CA VAL A 177 -1.68 -9.25 -0.64
C VAL A 177 -0.76 -9.64 -1.80
N THR A 178 0.12 -10.64 -1.63
CA THR A 178 1.00 -11.08 -2.71
C THR A 178 0.22 -11.74 -3.86
N LEU A 179 -0.83 -12.52 -3.58
CA LEU A 179 -1.69 -13.08 -4.63
C LEU A 179 -2.39 -11.95 -5.41
N TYR A 180 -2.91 -10.95 -4.70
CA TYR A 180 -3.56 -9.78 -5.29
C TYR A 180 -2.61 -8.98 -6.20
N ILE A 181 -1.40 -8.67 -5.69
CA ILE A 181 -0.36 -7.98 -6.46
C ILE A 181 0.05 -8.79 -7.69
N THR A 182 0.28 -10.09 -7.52
CA THR A 182 0.62 -11.01 -8.62
C THR A 182 -0.43 -10.89 -9.71
N GLY A 183 -1.72 -11.03 -9.36
CA GLY A 183 -2.82 -10.88 -10.31
C GLY A 183 -2.82 -9.53 -11.03
N MET A 184 -2.53 -8.43 -10.33
CA MET A 184 -2.44 -7.11 -10.97
C MET A 184 -1.25 -6.98 -11.93
N ILE A 185 -0.06 -7.50 -11.59
CA ILE A 185 1.11 -7.50 -12.48
C ILE A 185 0.82 -8.30 -13.76
N PHE A 186 0.19 -9.47 -13.63
CA PHE A 186 -0.21 -10.29 -14.78
C PHE A 186 -1.20 -9.55 -15.69
N VAL A 187 -2.12 -8.79 -15.12
CA VAL A 187 -3.09 -7.99 -15.88
C VAL A 187 -2.45 -6.72 -16.46
N TRP A 188 -1.47 -6.12 -15.79
CA TRP A 188 -0.78 -4.91 -16.23
C TRP A 188 0.21 -5.20 -17.39
N HIS A 189 0.97 -6.30 -17.34
CA HIS A 189 1.96 -6.66 -18.35
C HIS A 189 1.46 -7.71 -19.34
N GLN A 190 0.30 -7.49 -19.97
CA GLN A 190 -0.28 -8.46 -20.90
C GLN A 190 0.59 -8.74 -22.12
N ASP A 191 1.31 -7.73 -22.63
CA ASP A 191 2.14 -7.84 -23.82
C ASP A 191 3.31 -8.82 -23.66
N LEU A 192 3.76 -9.04 -22.42
CA LEU A 192 4.82 -10.00 -22.11
C LEU A 192 4.33 -11.46 -22.04
N LEU A 193 3.02 -11.67 -21.89
CA LEU A 193 2.42 -12.98 -21.67
C LEU A 193 1.31 -13.22 -22.70
N SER A 194 1.70 -13.23 -23.97
CA SER A 194 0.81 -13.50 -25.12
C SER A 194 0.09 -14.84 -25.08
N PHE A 195 0.44 -15.74 -24.14
CA PHE A 195 -0.25 -17.01 -23.91
C PHE A 195 -1.50 -16.88 -23.00
N VAL A 196 -1.77 -15.70 -22.42
CA VAL A 196 -2.86 -15.48 -21.45
C VAL A 196 -3.64 -14.19 -21.76
N SER A 197 -4.38 -14.16 -22.87
CA SER A 197 -5.23 -13.01 -23.23
C SER A 197 -6.58 -13.01 -22.47
N PHE A 198 -6.55 -13.03 -21.13
CA PHE A 198 -7.79 -13.03 -20.34
C PHE A 198 -8.57 -11.70 -20.38
N VAL A 199 -7.92 -10.58 -20.69
CA VAL A 199 -8.52 -9.23 -20.68
C VAL A 199 -7.98 -8.45 -21.87
N ASN A 200 -8.81 -7.70 -22.60
CA ASN A 200 -8.34 -6.81 -23.67
C ASN A 200 -8.11 -5.39 -23.08
N MET A 201 -6.84 -4.94 -23.03
CA MET A 201 -6.48 -3.60 -22.54
C MET A 201 -6.67 -2.47 -23.55
N GLU A 202 -7.11 -2.73 -24.77
CA GLU A 202 -7.53 -1.69 -25.72
C GLU A 202 -8.84 -1.02 -25.28
N ILE A 203 -9.62 -1.67 -24.42
CA ILE A 203 -10.89 -1.16 -23.91
C ILE A 203 -10.62 -0.22 -22.72
N GLN A 204 -10.96 1.05 -22.88
CA GLN A 204 -10.85 2.09 -21.83
C GLN A 204 -11.47 1.68 -20.48
N ARG A 205 -12.56 0.92 -20.49
CA ARG A 205 -13.18 0.37 -19.26
C ARG A 205 -12.23 -0.53 -18.47
N ASN A 206 -11.48 -1.39 -19.15
CA ASN A 206 -10.58 -2.34 -18.50
C ASN A 206 -9.36 -1.61 -17.92
N GLN A 207 -8.85 -0.60 -18.63
CA GLN A 207 -7.80 0.30 -18.13
C GLN A 207 -8.28 1.08 -16.88
N ALA A 208 -9.51 1.59 -16.89
CA ALA A 208 -10.09 2.28 -15.73
C ALA A 208 -10.28 1.35 -14.52
N ILE A 209 -10.71 0.10 -14.73
CA ILE A 209 -10.82 -0.90 -13.67
C ILE A 209 -9.44 -1.21 -13.07
N LEU A 210 -8.42 -1.37 -13.91
CA LEU A 210 -7.06 -1.65 -13.46
C LEU A 210 -6.49 -0.49 -12.61
N ASN A 211 -6.68 0.75 -13.06
CA ASN A 211 -6.30 1.93 -12.28
C ASN A 211 -7.07 2.03 -10.95
N CYS A 212 -8.34 1.67 -10.94
CA CYS A 212 -9.11 1.58 -9.69
C CYS A 212 -8.51 0.52 -8.74
N CYS A 213 -8.15 -0.66 -9.25
CA CYS A 213 -7.51 -1.71 -8.47
C CYS A 213 -6.14 -1.29 -7.93
N LEU A 214 -5.35 -0.53 -8.69
CA LEU A 214 -4.08 0.06 -8.25
C LEU A 214 -4.29 1.04 -7.08
N ILE A 215 -5.30 1.91 -7.16
CA ILE A 215 -5.62 2.83 -6.06
C ILE A 215 -6.11 2.06 -4.83
N LEU A 216 -6.98 1.06 -5.02
CA LEU A 216 -7.50 0.24 -3.94
C LEU A 216 -6.39 -0.54 -3.23
N HIS A 217 -5.36 -1.00 -3.96
CA HIS A 217 -4.20 -1.70 -3.39
C HIS A 217 -3.57 -0.94 -2.21
N CYS A 218 -3.42 0.37 -2.35
CA CYS A 218 -2.85 1.24 -1.32
C CYS A 218 -3.62 1.17 0.01
N TYR A 219 -4.91 0.82 -0.02
CA TYR A 219 -5.76 0.66 1.17
C TYR A 219 -5.86 -0.79 1.63
N VAL A 220 -5.82 -1.75 0.70
CA VAL A 220 -5.92 -3.19 1.01
C VAL A 220 -4.80 -3.62 1.97
N ASN A 221 -3.57 -3.13 1.78
CA ASN A 221 -2.42 -3.53 2.62
C ASN A 221 -2.56 -3.08 4.11
N PRO A 222 -2.85 -1.80 4.42
CA PRO A 222 -3.15 -1.36 5.80
C PRO A 222 -4.40 -2.03 6.40
N VAL A 223 -5.48 -2.15 5.63
CA VAL A 223 -6.76 -2.72 6.11
C VAL A 223 -6.59 -4.17 6.51
N LEU A 224 -5.94 -4.98 5.66
CA LEU A 224 -5.65 -6.38 5.98
C LEU A 224 -4.71 -6.50 7.17
N THR A 225 -3.72 -5.61 7.30
CA THR A 225 -2.84 -5.58 8.48
C THR A 225 -3.65 -5.36 9.76
N LEU A 226 -4.60 -4.42 9.75
CA LEU A 226 -5.45 -4.11 10.90
C LEU A 226 -6.45 -5.25 11.23
N VAL A 227 -6.98 -5.94 10.21
CA VAL A 227 -7.93 -7.05 10.40
C VAL A 227 -7.23 -8.31 10.90
N CYS A 228 -6.07 -8.64 10.32
CA CYS A 228 -5.37 -9.90 10.54
C CYS A 228 -4.40 -9.86 11.74
N ASN A 229 -3.91 -8.68 12.15
CA ASN A 229 -3.00 -8.56 13.29
C ASN A 229 -3.77 -8.17 14.56
N LYS A 230 -3.95 -9.13 15.47
CA LYS A 230 -4.71 -8.92 16.72
C LYS A 230 -4.06 -7.85 17.61
N THR A 231 -2.74 -7.81 17.69
CA THR A 231 -2.00 -6.86 18.53
C THR A 231 -2.25 -5.43 18.07
N ILE A 232 -2.09 -5.18 16.77
CA ILE A 232 -2.34 -3.85 16.17
C ILE A 232 -3.81 -3.47 16.35
N ARG A 233 -4.74 -4.40 16.12
CA ARG A 233 -6.17 -4.16 16.32
C ARG A 233 -6.48 -3.76 17.77
N GLU A 234 -5.91 -4.46 18.74
CA GLU A 234 -6.11 -4.16 20.16
C GLU A 234 -5.50 -2.81 20.54
N ASP A 235 -4.35 -2.44 19.99
CA ASP A 235 -3.74 -1.12 20.25
C ASP A 235 -4.50 0.02 19.55
N CYS A 236 -4.98 -0.17 18.31
CA CYS A 236 -5.88 0.76 17.65
C CYS A 236 -7.19 0.94 18.43
N LEU A 237 -7.80 -0.14 18.93
CA LEU A 237 -9.02 -0.06 19.73
C LEU A 237 -8.80 0.63 21.08
N LYS A 238 -7.63 0.44 21.71
CA LYS A 238 -7.24 1.20 22.90
C LYS A 238 -7.07 2.69 22.59
N PHE A 239 -6.42 3.03 21.47
CA PHE A 239 -6.24 4.41 21.03
C PHE A 239 -7.58 5.09 20.73
N LEU A 240 -8.54 4.35 20.16
CA LEU A 240 -9.92 4.79 19.91
C LEU A 240 -10.81 4.81 21.16
N GLY A 241 -10.28 4.52 22.36
CA GLY A 241 -11.02 4.60 23.61
C GLY A 241 -11.98 3.44 23.88
N PHE A 242 -12.05 2.43 23.00
CA PHE A 242 -12.81 1.19 23.23
C PHE A 242 -12.04 0.30 24.21
N ARG A 243 -12.04 0.69 25.49
CA ARG A 243 -11.50 -0.12 26.58
C ARG A 243 -12.30 -1.42 26.65
N LYS A 244 -11.65 -2.54 26.36
CA LYS A 244 -12.23 -3.89 26.50
C LYS A 244 -12.86 -3.99 27.89
N ARG A 245 -14.19 -4.16 27.95
CA ARG A 245 -15.05 -4.26 29.14
C ARG A 245 -14.75 -5.49 30.04
N GLY A 246 -13.53 -6.06 29.98
CA GLY A 246 -13.08 -7.15 30.83
C GLY A 246 -12.41 -6.66 32.12
N SER A 247 -11.82 -5.46 32.13
CA SER A 247 -11.15 -4.92 33.32
C SER A 247 -12.14 -4.46 34.39
N VAL A 248 -13.30 -3.92 33.99
CA VAL A 248 -14.34 -3.48 34.93
C VAL A 248 -15.13 -4.67 35.48
N ALA A 249 -15.44 -5.68 34.66
CA ALA A 249 -16.12 -6.89 35.15
C ALA A 249 -15.24 -7.67 36.15
N SER A 250 -13.92 -7.76 35.92
CA SER A 250 -12.98 -8.38 36.87
C SER A 250 -12.77 -7.54 38.14
N ALA A 251 -12.82 -6.21 38.05
CA ALA A 251 -12.71 -5.31 39.20
C ALA A 251 -14.00 -5.31 40.04
N VAL A 252 -15.16 -5.24 39.40
CA VAL A 252 -16.48 -5.32 40.06
C VAL A 252 -16.70 -6.71 40.66
N LEU A 253 -16.30 -7.79 39.98
CA LEU A 253 -16.35 -9.14 40.54
C LEU A 253 -15.38 -9.30 41.72
N ARG A 254 -14.20 -8.66 41.69
CA ARG A 254 -13.27 -8.60 42.83
C ARG A 254 -13.84 -7.81 44.00
N GLU A 255 -14.47 -6.68 43.78
CA GLU A 255 -15.18 -5.93 44.84
C GLU A 255 -16.37 -6.72 45.39
N PHE A 256 -17.15 -7.37 44.54
CA PHE A 256 -18.27 -8.21 44.96
C PHE A 256 -17.78 -9.39 45.81
N LEU A 257 -16.71 -10.09 45.39
CA LEU A 257 -16.10 -11.20 46.13
C LEU A 257 -15.39 -10.74 47.41
N ALA A 258 -14.80 -9.54 47.43
CA ALA A 258 -14.20 -8.95 48.64
C ALA A 258 -15.27 -8.53 49.66
N SER A 259 -16.45 -8.08 49.21
CA SER A 259 -17.56 -7.67 50.09
C SER A 259 -18.38 -8.84 50.65
N SER A 260 -18.28 -10.05 50.07
CA SER A 260 -19.15 -11.19 50.41
C SER A 260 -18.53 -12.21 51.37
N GLY A 261 -17.31 -11.98 51.87
CA GLY A 261 -16.78 -12.65 53.08
C GLY A 261 -16.78 -14.18 53.09
N ALA A 262 -16.83 -14.85 51.93
CA ALA A 262 -17.01 -16.30 51.86
C ALA A 262 -16.07 -16.97 50.83
N PHE A 263 -15.18 -17.80 51.37
CA PHE A 263 -14.38 -18.86 50.73
C PHE A 263 -13.11 -18.48 49.94
N PRO A 264 -12.04 -19.32 50.03
CA PRO A 264 -10.74 -19.02 49.48
C PRO A 264 -10.76 -19.10 47.95
N ALA A 265 -9.96 -18.25 47.32
CA ALA A 265 -9.84 -18.15 45.88
C ALA A 265 -9.54 -19.53 45.25
N PRO A 266 -10.18 -19.89 44.12
CA PRO A 266 -9.88 -21.12 43.40
C PRO A 266 -8.40 -21.18 42.98
N SER A 267 -7.78 -22.34 43.13
CA SER A 267 -6.35 -22.58 42.84
C SER A 267 -5.88 -22.26 41.42
N TRP A 268 -6.80 -22.07 40.46
CA TRP A 268 -6.46 -21.67 39.09
C TRP A 268 -6.11 -20.18 38.96
N LEU A 269 -6.41 -19.34 39.97
CA LEU A 269 -6.03 -17.92 40.00
C LEU A 269 -4.61 -17.67 40.52
N LEU A 270 -4.01 -18.65 41.23
CA LEU A 270 -2.61 -18.57 41.70
C LEU A 270 -1.60 -19.06 40.65
N ALA A 271 -2.06 -19.68 39.56
CA ALA A 271 -1.20 -20.16 38.48
C ALA A 271 -0.78 -19.05 37.50
N GLU A 272 -1.38 -17.86 37.57
CA GLU A 272 -1.08 -16.73 36.68
C GLU A 272 0.12 -15.89 37.14
N GLU A 273 0.67 -16.12 38.35
CA GLU A 273 1.84 -15.38 38.88
C GLU A 273 3.20 -16.08 38.67
N SER A 274 3.26 -17.30 38.11
CA SER A 274 4.52 -18.06 37.98
C SER A 274 4.94 -18.42 36.55
N GLY A 275 4.65 -17.55 35.57
CA GLY A 275 5.04 -17.75 34.16
C GLY A 275 5.92 -16.62 33.65
N TYR A 276 7.23 -16.70 33.95
CA TYR A 276 8.29 -15.99 33.23
C TYR A 276 8.34 -16.40 31.76
#